data_AF-A0A889XL70-F1
#
_entry.id   AF-A0A889XL70-F1
#
_cell.length_a   1.000
_cell.length_b   1.000
_cell.length_c   1.000
_cell.angle_alpha   90.00
_cell.angle_beta   90.00
_cell.angle_gamma   90.00
#
_symmetry.space_group_name_H-M   'P 1'
#
loop_
_entity.id
_entity.type
_entity.pdbx_description
1 polymer ?
#
loop_
_entity_poly.entity_id
_entity_poly.type
_entity_poly.pdbx_seq_one_letter_code
_entity_poly.pdbx_strand_id
1 'polypeptide(L)'
;MHISDQIQTKFNQMVIREFLSYWDENIPLIDPDFGCVVMWILQKLELVEDNGILRQENAKAFMMAKGSDEITSETLIKLYALCLRSIDLRPEQGECQFGLMLAQC
;
A
#
# COMPACT_ATOMS: atom_id res chain seq x y z
N MET A 1 5.39 -0.39 17.91
CA MET A 1 5.93 -1.72 17.53
C MET A 1 5.82 -1.78 16.01
N HIS A 2 6.92 -1.62 15.28
CA HIS A 2 6.89 -1.44 13.81
C HIS A 2 6.59 -2.78 13.12
N ILE A 3 5.75 -2.78 12.07
CA ILE A 3 5.40 -3.96 11.26
C ILE A 3 6.62 -4.73 10.74
N SER A 4 7.77 -4.04 10.58
CA SER A 4 9.04 -4.61 10.13
C SER A 4 9.44 -5.91 10.84
N ASP A 5 9.12 -6.07 12.13
CA ASP A 5 9.64 -7.19 12.94
C ASP A 5 8.75 -8.43 12.93
N GLN A 6 7.50 -8.34 12.44
CA GLN A 6 6.54 -9.45 12.43
C GLN A 6 6.06 -9.86 11.02
N ILE A 7 6.61 -9.29 9.95
CA ILE A 7 6.09 -9.52 8.59
C ILE A 7 6.06 -11.00 8.16
N GLN A 8 7.01 -11.81 8.66
CA GLN A 8 7.09 -13.23 8.31
C GLN A 8 5.84 -14.02 8.72
N THR A 9 5.14 -13.61 9.79
CA THR A 9 3.91 -14.27 10.23
C THR A 9 2.67 -13.82 9.46
N LYS A 10 2.79 -12.74 8.66
CA LYS A 10 1.71 -12.14 7.86
C LYS A 10 1.62 -12.70 6.43
N PHE A 11 2.69 -13.31 5.92
CA PHE A 11 2.69 -13.99 4.62
C PHE A 11 2.05 -15.38 4.71
N ASN A 12 0.72 -15.40 4.81
CA ASN A 12 -0.08 -16.63 4.80
C ASN A 12 -0.51 -17.00 3.35
N GLN A 13 -1.15 -18.15 3.16
CA GLN A 13 -1.60 -18.60 1.82
C GLN A 13 -2.67 -17.67 1.19
N MET A 14 -3.52 -17.06 2.01
CA MET A 14 -4.56 -16.12 1.56
C MET A 14 -3.91 -14.84 1.05
N VAL A 15 -2.96 -14.27 1.78
CA VAL A 15 -2.18 -13.09 1.35
C VAL A 15 -1.44 -13.36 0.03
N ILE A 16 -0.84 -14.55 -0.14
CA ILE A 16 -0.19 -14.92 -1.41
C ILE A 16 -1.20 -14.95 -2.55
N ARG A 17 -2.38 -15.55 -2.33
CA ARG A 17 -3.44 -15.59 -3.34
C ARG A 17 -3.89 -14.18 -3.71
N GLU A 18 -4.19 -13.34 -2.72
CA GLU A 18 -4.62 -11.95 -2.93
C GLU A 18 -3.55 -11.12 -3.65
N PHE A 19 -2.28 -11.34 -3.35
CA PHE A 19 -1.17 -10.68 -4.05
C PHE A 19 -1.09 -11.08 -5.53
N LEU A 20 -1.31 -12.35 -5.85
CA LEU A 20 -1.32 -12.84 -7.23
C LEU A 20 -2.56 -12.38 -8.02
N SER A 21 -3.69 -12.18 -7.33
CA SER A 21 -4.94 -11.74 -7.94
C SER A 21 -5.26 -10.26 -7.76
N TYR A 22 -4.34 -9.47 -7.21
CA TYR A 22 -4.60 -8.08 -6.80
C TYR A 22 -5.19 -7.21 -7.91
N TRP A 23 -4.73 -7.43 -9.14
CA TRP A 23 -5.18 -6.67 -10.32
C TRP A 23 -6.47 -7.20 -10.96
N ASP A 24 -7.05 -8.28 -10.45
CA ASP A 24 -8.36 -8.77 -10.89
C ASP A 24 -9.46 -8.13 -10.04
N GLU A 25 -10.15 -7.14 -10.62
CA GLU A 25 -11.22 -6.38 -9.98
C GLU A 25 -12.41 -7.25 -9.52
N ASN A 26 -12.54 -8.48 -10.02
CA ASN A 26 -13.61 -9.40 -9.61
C ASN A 26 -13.27 -10.19 -8.33
N ILE A 27 -12.03 -10.10 -7.85
CA ILE A 27 -11.57 -10.83 -6.67
C ILE A 27 -11.39 -9.83 -5.52
N PRO A 28 -12.26 -9.87 -4.49
CA PRO A 28 -12.17 -8.94 -3.39
C PRO A 28 -10.94 -9.23 -2.52
N LEU A 29 -10.27 -8.16 -2.10
CA LEU A 29 -9.25 -8.21 -1.04
C LEU A 29 -9.96 -8.21 0.30
N ILE A 30 -9.76 -9.24 1.11
CA ILE A 30 -10.49 -9.43 2.37
C ILE A 30 -9.57 -9.70 3.56
N ASP A 31 -8.32 -10.15 3.34
CA ASP A 31 -7.39 -10.44 4.42
C ASP A 31 -6.72 -9.14 4.92
N PRO A 32 -6.92 -8.72 6.18
CA PRO A 32 -6.20 -7.57 6.74
C PRO A 32 -4.68 -7.75 6.70
N ASP A 33 -4.17 -8.99 6.75
CA ASP A 33 -2.74 -9.25 6.67
C ASP A 33 -2.15 -8.86 5.30
N PHE A 34 -2.96 -8.87 4.23
CA PHE A 34 -2.56 -8.32 2.94
C PHE A 34 -2.23 -6.83 3.08
N GLY A 35 -3.06 -6.08 3.80
CA GLY A 35 -2.83 -4.68 4.10
C GLY A 35 -1.55 -4.44 4.92
N CYS A 36 -1.24 -5.31 5.90
CA CYS A 36 0.05 -5.24 6.60
C CYS A 36 1.23 -5.40 5.61
N VAL A 37 1.11 -6.35 4.68
CA VAL A 37 2.16 -6.63 3.68
C VAL A 37 2.33 -5.46 2.73
N VAL A 38 1.25 -4.87 2.23
CA VAL A 38 1.30 -3.68 1.38
C VAL A 38 2.03 -2.54 2.08
N MET A 39 1.64 -2.21 3.32
CA MET A 39 2.29 -1.14 4.08
C MET A 39 3.77 -1.42 4.32
N TRP A 40 4.12 -2.66 4.67
CA TRP A 40 5.50 -3.07 4.83
C TRP A 40 6.33 -2.90 3.55
N ILE A 41 5.80 -3.30 2.39
CA ILE A 41 6.48 -3.13 1.10
C ILE A 41 6.70 -1.63 0.82
N LEU A 42 5.66 -0.81 0.98
CA LEU A 42 5.75 0.63 0.75
C LEU A 42 6.78 1.31 1.67
N GLN A 43 6.83 0.92 2.94
CA GLN A 43 7.81 1.42 3.91
C GLN A 43 9.23 0.94 3.56
N LYS A 44 9.42 -0.33 3.19
CA LYS A 44 10.73 -0.88 2.83
C LYS A 44 11.30 -0.30 1.54
N LEU A 45 10.43 0.11 0.62
CA LEU A 45 10.80 0.84 -0.59
C LEU A 45 10.94 2.36 -0.34
N GLU A 46 10.77 2.81 0.90
CA GLU A 46 10.82 4.22 1.29
C GLU A 46 9.87 5.09 0.47
N LEU A 47 8.71 4.54 0.09
CA LEU A 47 7.68 5.25 -0.67
C LEU A 47 6.75 6.03 0.26
N VAL A 48 6.62 5.59 1.51
CA VAL A 48 5.75 6.20 2.51
C VAL A 48 6.50 6.51 3.80
N GLU A 49 5.93 7.41 4.60
CA GLU A 49 6.25 7.60 6.01
C GLU A 49 5.53 6.55 6.88
N ASP A 50 5.83 6.52 8.18
CA ASP A 50 5.23 5.58 9.14
C ASP A 50 3.70 5.72 9.24
N ASN A 51 3.17 6.91 8.91
CA ASN A 51 1.74 7.22 8.87
C ASN A 51 1.08 6.90 7.51
N GLY A 52 1.81 6.29 6.58
CA GLY A 52 1.32 5.96 5.23
C GLY A 52 1.27 7.14 4.25
N ILE A 53 1.70 8.35 4.64
CA ILE A 53 1.81 9.49 3.72
C ILE A 53 2.92 9.21 2.70
N LEU A 54 2.62 9.45 1.42
CA LEU A 54 3.57 9.32 0.32
C LEU A 54 4.75 10.29 0.46
N ARG A 55 5.97 9.76 0.35
CA ARG A 55 7.18 10.53 0.06
C ARG A 55 7.18 10.83 -1.43
N GLN A 56 6.58 11.96 -1.81
CA GLN A 56 6.28 12.27 -3.22
C GLN A 56 7.47 12.14 -4.17
N GLU A 57 8.63 12.66 -3.77
CA GLU A 57 9.85 12.58 -4.59
C GLU A 57 10.30 11.14 -4.82
N ASN A 58 10.35 10.34 -3.74
CA ASN A 58 10.71 8.92 -3.81
C ASN A 58 9.74 8.13 -4.69
N ALA A 59 8.44 8.37 -4.53
CA ALA A 59 7.42 7.69 -5.30
C ALA A 59 7.44 8.06 -6.78
N LYS A 60 7.61 9.35 -7.12
CA LYS A 60 7.77 9.80 -8.51
C LYS A 60 9.01 9.15 -9.13
N ALA A 61 10.14 9.17 -8.44
CA ALA A 61 11.37 8.54 -8.91
C ALA A 61 11.21 7.02 -9.10
N PHE A 62 10.56 6.34 -8.15
CA PHE A 62 10.29 4.90 -8.24
C PHE A 62 9.44 4.54 -9.46
N MET A 63 8.31 5.24 -9.68
CA MET A 63 7.43 4.96 -10.81
C MET A 63 8.08 5.25 -12.16
N MET A 64 8.83 6.37 -12.26
CA MET A 64 9.57 6.70 -13.48
C MET A 64 10.64 5.65 -13.78
N ALA A 65 11.35 5.15 -12.75
CA ALA A 65 12.30 4.05 -12.91
C ALA A 65 11.65 2.73 -13.32
N LYS A 66 10.34 2.57 -13.13
CA LYS A 66 9.54 1.41 -13.58
C LYS A 66 8.84 1.64 -14.92
N GLY A 67 9.11 2.76 -15.59
CA GLY A 67 8.65 3.03 -16.96
C GLY A 67 7.43 3.93 -17.07
N SER A 68 6.95 4.50 -15.96
CA SER A 68 5.93 5.54 -16.01
C SER A 68 6.50 6.84 -16.56
N ASP A 69 5.74 7.56 -17.38
CA ASP A 69 6.03 8.95 -17.69
C ASP A 69 5.70 9.86 -16.49
N GLU A 70 6.07 11.14 -16.59
CA GLU A 70 5.85 12.15 -15.55
C GLU A 70 4.35 12.39 -15.26
N ILE A 71 3.52 12.48 -16.29
CA ILE A 71 2.08 12.76 -16.17
C ILE A 71 1.40 11.59 -15.46
N THR A 72 1.71 10.36 -15.88
CA THR A 72 1.20 9.14 -15.25
C THR A 72 1.65 9.05 -13.79
N SER A 73 2.92 9.34 -13.49
CA SER A 73 3.44 9.33 -12.12
C SER A 73 2.71 10.33 -11.21
N GLU A 74 2.51 11.55 -11.68
CA GLU A 74 1.78 12.58 -10.93
C GLU A 74 0.32 12.22 -10.71
N THR A 75 -0.30 11.56 -11.70
CA THR A 75 -1.67 11.08 -11.60
C THR A 75 -1.80 10.03 -10.51
N LEU A 76 -0.89 9.05 -10.46
CA LEU A 76 -0.88 8.01 -9.43
C LEU A 76 -0.66 8.58 -8.02
N ILE A 77 0.24 9.58 -7.87
CA ILE A 77 0.44 10.28 -6.57
C ILE A 77 -0.83 10.99 -6.12
N LYS A 78 -1.52 11.66 -7.05
CA LYS A 78 -2.79 12.34 -6.74
C LYS A 78 -3.88 11.35 -6.35
N LEU A 79 -3.99 10.22 -7.06
CA LEU A 79 -4.95 9.16 -6.75
C LEU A 79 -4.72 8.60 -5.34
N TYR A 80 -3.48 8.23 -5.02
CA TYR A 80 -3.14 7.75 -3.69
C TYR A 80 -3.47 8.78 -2.59
N ALA A 81 -3.18 10.06 -2.83
CA ALA A 81 -3.50 11.13 -1.88
C ALA A 81 -5.02 11.32 -1.70
N LEU A 82 -5.82 11.07 -2.74
CA LEU A 82 -7.28 11.07 -2.63
C LEU A 82 -7.78 9.89 -1.80
N CYS A 83 -7.21 8.69 -2.01
CA CYS A 83 -7.51 7.52 -1.21
C CYS A 83 -7.23 7.73 0.28
N LEU A 84 -6.05 8.26 0.61
CA LEU A 84 -5.70 8.62 2.00
C LEU A 84 -6.70 9.58 2.65
N ARG A 85 -7.29 10.50 1.89
CA ARG A 85 -8.29 11.46 2.40
C ARG A 85 -9.67 10.83 2.58
N SER A 86 -9.97 9.78 1.82
CA SER A 86 -11.25 9.06 1.87
C SER A 86 -11.33 8.02 3.00
N ILE A 87 -10.18 7.61 3.53
CA ILE A 87 -10.08 6.61 4.59
C ILE A 87 -10.14 7.30 5.95
N ASP A 88 -11.21 7.03 6.70
CA ASP A 88 -11.42 7.58 8.05
C ASP A 88 -10.60 6.86 9.13
N LEU A 89 -10.01 5.71 8.80
CA LEU A 89 -9.15 4.94 9.70
C LEU A 89 -7.72 5.50 9.67
N ARG A 90 -7.12 5.69 10.85
CA ARG A 90 -5.69 6.05 10.95
C ARG A 90 -4.82 4.82 11.18
N PRO A 91 -3.55 4.81 10.72
CA PRO A 91 -2.65 3.69 10.93
C PRO A 91 -2.52 3.26 12.39
N GLU A 92 -2.49 4.21 13.33
CA GLU A 92 -2.41 3.95 14.77
C GLU A 92 -3.63 3.20 15.35
N GLN A 93 -4.77 3.22 14.65
CA GLN A 93 -6.01 2.52 15.05
C GLN A 93 -6.08 1.10 14.49
N GLY A 94 -5.33 0.80 13.43
CA GLY A 94 -5.36 -0.48 12.74
C GLY A 94 -4.57 -0.45 11.44
N GLU A 95 -3.25 -0.50 11.53
CA GLU A 95 -2.32 -0.31 10.39
C GLU A 95 -2.58 -1.27 9.22
N CYS A 96 -2.92 -2.52 9.52
CA CYS A 96 -3.22 -3.54 8.52
C CYS A 96 -4.55 -3.30 7.80
N GLN A 97 -5.60 -2.93 8.56
CA GLN A 97 -6.89 -2.58 7.98
C GLN A 97 -6.79 -1.29 7.17
N PHE A 98 -6.00 -0.32 7.63
CA PHE A 98 -5.68 0.90 6.90
C PHE A 98 -5.01 0.57 5.56
N GLY A 99 -3.98 -0.29 5.58
CA GLY A 99 -3.30 -0.75 4.37
C GLY A 99 -4.23 -1.48 3.39
N LEU A 100 -5.15 -2.29 3.90
CA LEU A 100 -6.15 -3.00 3.09
C LEU A 100 -7.11 -2.02 2.42
N MET A 101 -7.66 -1.06 3.17
CA MET A 101 -8.56 -0.04 2.63
C MET A 101 -7.87 0.83 1.58
N LEU A 102 -6.60 1.14 1.79
CA LEU A 102 -5.77 1.90 0.85
C LEU A 102 -5.52 1.12 -0.45
N ALA A 103 -5.27 -0.19 -0.34
CA ALA A 103 -5.05 -1.05 -1.50
C ALA A 103 -6.33 -1.30 -2.31
N GLN A 104 -7.51 -1.17 -1.70
CA GLN A 104 -8.80 -1.34 -2.37
C GLN A 104 -9.29 -0.13 -3.19
N CYS A 105 -8.75 1.07 -2.93
CA CYS A 105 -9.35 2.36 -3.33
C CYS A 105 -9.26 2.76 -4.83
#